data_AF-A0A8I0Q0K7-F1
#
_entry.id   AF-A0A8I0Q0K7-F1
#
_cell.length_a   1.000
_cell.length_b   1.000
_cell.length_c   1.000
_cell.angle_alpha   90.00
_cell.angle_beta   90.00
_cell.angle_gamma   90.00
#
_symmetry.space_group_name_H-M   'P 1'
#
loop_
_entity.id
_entity.type
_entity.pdbx_description
1 polymer ?
#
loop_
_entity_poly.entity_id
_entity_poly.type
_entity_poly.pdbx_seq_one_letter_code
_entity_poly.pdbx_strand_id
1 'polypeptide(L)'
;MKKIGDVTSTADKNGEWTNGNVAAGIAPTILEAGWLNSVQREILGVIIAAGMQQDKNDDTQLSKAISKIISGGDYATKTEVNSKLAKNRNGADIPDKAAFINNLGLEEKFQPKGNYFNFSEINEMPGRGFNGAFSGGVGVKYVKGISVSSGGQADTGQIFVDFNAVVTARYLNSNGS
;
A
#
# COMPACT_ATOMS: atom_id res chain seq x y z
N MET A 1 3.77 42.24 -0.84
CA MET A 1 3.29 43.19 -1.87
C MET A 1 2.51 44.35 -1.24
N LYS A 2 2.68 45.58 -1.74
CA LYS A 2 1.87 46.74 -1.34
C LYS A 2 0.44 46.64 -1.86
N LYS A 3 -0.54 47.13 -1.08
CA LYS A 3 -1.88 47.45 -1.60
C LYS A 3 -1.84 48.74 -2.43
N ILE A 4 -2.84 48.96 -3.28
CA ILE A 4 -2.94 50.20 -4.07
C ILE A 4 -3.20 51.41 -3.17
N GLY A 5 -3.97 51.24 -2.09
CA GLY A 5 -4.18 52.27 -1.07
C GLY A 5 -2.92 52.71 -0.30
N ASP A 6 -1.83 51.93 -0.35
CA ASP A 6 -0.54 52.33 0.24
C ASP A 6 0.20 53.37 -0.60
N VAL A 7 -0.23 53.61 -1.85
CA VAL A 7 0.45 54.51 -2.79
C VAL A 7 -0.48 55.57 -3.39
N THR A 8 -1.80 55.43 -3.28
CA THR A 8 -2.78 56.44 -3.69
C THR A 8 -3.91 56.58 -2.69
N SER A 9 -4.39 57.80 -2.50
CA SER A 9 -5.54 58.13 -1.65
C SER A 9 -6.90 57.88 -2.34
N THR A 10 -6.89 57.52 -3.63
CA THR A 10 -8.11 57.23 -4.42
C THR A 10 -8.54 55.76 -4.41
N ALA A 11 -7.84 54.94 -3.62
CA ALA A 11 -8.29 53.59 -3.32
C ALA A 11 -9.56 53.63 -2.46
N ASP A 12 -10.29 52.51 -2.42
CA ASP A 12 -11.43 52.40 -1.52
C ASP A 12 -11.00 52.31 -0.03
N LYS A 13 -11.99 52.24 0.87
CA LYS A 13 -11.75 52.14 2.31
C LYS A 13 -10.95 50.90 2.76
N ASN A 14 -10.83 49.88 1.91
CA ASN A 14 -10.07 48.65 2.16
C ASN A 14 -8.65 48.72 1.55
N GLY A 15 -8.31 49.85 0.90
CA GLY A 15 -7.07 50.05 0.17
C GLY A 15 -7.02 49.32 -1.18
N GLU A 16 -8.18 49.01 -1.77
CA GLU A 16 -8.35 48.26 -3.01
C GLU A 16 -8.75 49.17 -4.18
N TRP A 17 -8.70 48.60 -5.39
CA TRP A 17 -9.08 49.28 -6.61
C TRP A 17 -10.59 49.54 -6.65
N THR A 18 -10.98 50.74 -7.08
CA THR A 18 -12.36 51.11 -7.34
C THR A 18 -12.49 51.84 -8.67
N ASN A 19 -13.58 51.59 -9.38
CA ASN A 19 -13.97 52.34 -10.58
C ASN A 19 -14.49 53.76 -10.23
N GLY A 20 -14.55 54.10 -8.95
CA GLY A 20 -15.18 55.32 -8.47
C GLY A 20 -16.69 55.30 -8.68
N ASN A 21 -17.30 56.48 -8.59
CA ASN A 21 -18.70 56.71 -8.92
C ASN A 21 -18.86 58.16 -9.37
N VAL A 22 -18.96 58.36 -10.69
CA VAL A 22 -19.07 59.69 -11.32
C VAL A 22 -20.31 60.44 -10.81
N ALA A 23 -21.44 59.76 -10.61
CA ALA A 23 -22.67 60.37 -10.11
C ALA A 23 -22.58 60.83 -8.65
N ALA A 24 -21.68 60.22 -7.87
CA ALA A 24 -21.40 60.60 -6.48
C ALA A 24 -20.14 61.47 -6.32
N GLY A 25 -19.49 61.87 -7.43
CA GLY A 25 -18.25 62.65 -7.40
C GLY A 25 -17.02 61.89 -6.88
N ILE A 26 -17.06 60.55 -6.84
CA ILE A 26 -15.94 59.72 -6.37
C ILE A 26 -15.08 59.36 -7.57
N ALA A 27 -13.82 59.78 -7.58
CA ALA A 27 -12.87 59.46 -8.65
C ALA A 27 -12.50 57.95 -8.65
N PRO A 28 -12.22 57.35 -9.82
CA PRO A 28 -11.60 56.03 -9.88
C PRO A 28 -10.20 56.03 -9.28
N THR A 29 -9.71 54.85 -8.93
CA THR A 29 -8.36 54.68 -8.40
C THR A 29 -7.29 55.05 -9.43
N ILE A 30 -6.36 55.91 -9.02
CA ILE A 30 -5.21 56.33 -9.83
C ILE A 30 -4.16 55.22 -9.83
N LEU A 31 -3.67 54.89 -11.02
CA LEU A 31 -2.59 53.92 -11.20
C LEU A 31 -1.23 54.57 -10.91
N GLU A 32 -0.68 54.28 -9.74
CA GLU A 32 0.62 54.80 -9.30
C GLU A 32 1.77 53.83 -9.59
N ALA A 33 2.90 54.36 -10.05
CA ALA A 33 4.11 53.59 -10.33
C ALA A 33 4.60 52.80 -9.10
N GLY A 34 4.34 53.30 -7.88
CA GLY A 34 4.71 52.64 -6.64
C GLY A 34 4.11 51.24 -6.49
N TRP A 35 2.88 51.02 -7.00
CA TRP A 35 2.24 49.71 -6.98
C TRP A 35 2.80 48.78 -8.07
N LEU A 36 2.94 49.29 -9.30
CA LEU A 36 3.55 48.55 -10.42
C LEU A 36 4.97 48.06 -10.08
N ASN A 37 5.79 48.92 -9.48
CA ASN A 37 7.12 48.57 -8.98
C ASN A 37 7.09 47.56 -7.83
N SER A 38 6.02 47.53 -7.03
CA SER A 38 5.84 46.48 -6.02
C SER A 38 5.61 45.13 -6.68
N VAL A 39 4.72 45.05 -7.68
CA VAL A 39 4.46 43.82 -8.41
C VAL A 39 5.71 43.31 -9.12
N GLN A 40 6.44 44.21 -9.80
CA GLN A 40 7.70 43.87 -10.47
C GLN A 40 8.71 43.26 -9.48
N ARG A 41 8.86 43.83 -8.29
CA ARG A 41 9.80 43.31 -7.27
C ARG A 41 9.42 41.94 -6.73
N GLU A 42 8.13 41.63 -6.60
CA GLU A 42 7.68 40.28 -6.20
C GLU A 42 8.04 39.24 -7.27
N ILE A 43 7.83 39.58 -8.55
CA ILE A 43 8.22 38.73 -9.69
C ILE A 43 9.74 38.51 -9.71
N LEU A 44 10.53 39.58 -9.53
CA LEU A 44 11.99 39.48 -9.43
C LEU A 44 12.43 38.66 -8.20
N GLY A 45 11.69 38.74 -7.10
CA GLY A 45 11.92 37.93 -5.90
C GLY A 45 11.85 36.44 -6.19
N VAL A 46 10.87 36.00 -7.00
CA VAL A 46 10.76 34.59 -7.43
C VAL A 46 11.95 34.17 -8.29
N ILE A 47 12.39 35.03 -9.21
CA ILE A 47 13.56 34.78 -10.07
C ILE A 47 14.83 34.61 -9.22
N ILE A 48 15.04 35.49 -8.24
CA ILE A 48 16.17 35.42 -7.31
C ILE A 48 16.09 34.15 -6.44
N ALA A 49 14.90 33.80 -5.95
CA ALA A 49 14.70 32.58 -5.15
C ALA A 49 15.02 31.31 -5.94
N ALA A 50 14.82 31.31 -7.26
CA ALA A 50 15.26 30.24 -8.15
C ALA A 50 16.78 30.25 -8.44
N GLY A 51 17.54 31.18 -7.84
CA GLY A 51 18.96 31.38 -8.10
C GLY A 51 19.25 31.85 -9.53
N MET A 52 18.30 32.58 -10.14
CA MET A 52 18.45 33.18 -11.47
C MET A 52 18.70 34.67 -11.35
N GLN A 53 19.39 35.25 -12.34
CA GLN A 53 19.56 36.70 -12.46
C GLN A 53 18.52 37.27 -13.42
N GLN A 54 18.15 38.54 -13.21
CA GLN A 54 17.26 39.26 -14.11
C GLN A 54 17.94 39.53 -15.46
N ASP A 55 17.23 39.24 -16.55
CA ASP A 55 17.58 39.55 -17.92
C ASP A 55 16.45 40.34 -18.58
N LYS A 56 16.75 41.54 -19.07
CA LYS A 56 15.78 42.40 -19.75
C LYS A 56 15.37 41.89 -21.15
N ASN A 57 16.09 40.92 -21.69
CA ASN A 57 15.83 40.35 -23.00
C ASN A 57 15.07 39.01 -22.92
N ASP A 58 14.67 38.56 -21.73
CA ASP A 58 13.97 37.29 -21.52
C ASP A 58 12.64 37.49 -20.79
N ASP A 59 11.54 37.46 -21.54
CA ASP A 59 10.18 37.55 -21.01
C ASP A 59 9.65 36.23 -20.44
N THR A 60 10.47 35.17 -20.38
CA THR A 60 10.10 33.84 -19.87
C THR A 60 10.72 33.51 -18.50
N GLN A 61 11.39 34.47 -17.86
CA GLN A 61 12.12 34.20 -16.61
C GLN A 61 11.25 33.75 -15.45
N LEU A 62 10.05 34.31 -15.31
CA LEU A 62 9.13 33.91 -14.23
C LEU A 62 8.73 32.44 -14.38
N SER A 63 8.39 31.99 -15.59
CA SER A 63 8.02 30.59 -15.82
C SER A 63 9.23 29.66 -15.63
N LYS A 64 10.41 30.04 -16.13
CA LYS A 64 11.67 29.31 -15.89
C LYS A 64 11.99 29.19 -14.40
N ALA A 65 11.86 30.27 -13.64
CA ALA A 65 12.13 30.30 -12.20
C ALA A 65 11.19 29.38 -11.43
N ILE A 66 9.88 29.43 -11.72
CA ILE A 66 8.88 28.54 -11.12
C ILE A 66 9.19 27.08 -11.46
N SER A 67 9.46 26.78 -12.73
CA SER A 67 9.83 25.41 -13.15
C SER A 67 11.07 24.92 -12.41
N LYS A 68 12.10 25.75 -12.28
CA LYS A 68 13.34 25.39 -11.57
C LYS A 68 13.11 25.16 -10.08
N ILE A 69 12.32 26.00 -9.41
CA ILE A 69 11.95 25.82 -7.99
C ILE A 69 11.23 24.49 -7.79
N ILE A 70 10.25 24.17 -8.65
CA ILE A 70 9.49 22.91 -8.57
C ILE A 70 10.40 21.70 -8.86
N SER A 71 11.24 21.78 -9.90
CA SER A 71 12.15 20.67 -10.23
C SER A 71 13.30 20.48 -9.25
N GLY A 72 13.64 21.51 -8.46
CA GLY A 72 14.68 21.45 -7.43
C GLY A 72 14.21 20.91 -6.08
N GLY A 73 12.90 20.73 -5.89
CA GLY A 73 12.38 20.08 -4.68
C GLY A 73 12.68 18.58 -4.67
N ASP A 74 12.89 18.02 -3.48
CA ASP A 74 13.10 16.58 -3.26
C ASP A 74 11.74 15.83 -3.33
N TYR A 75 11.20 15.75 -4.54
CA TYR A 75 9.94 15.06 -4.82
C TYR A 75 10.21 13.68 -5.38
N ALA A 76 9.51 12.67 -4.85
CA ALA A 76 9.55 11.32 -5.40
C ALA A 76 9.07 11.33 -6.86
N THR A 77 9.92 10.84 -7.75
CA THR A 77 9.59 10.65 -9.15
C THR A 77 8.62 9.48 -9.33
N LYS A 78 7.88 9.49 -10.44
CA LYS A 78 7.01 8.37 -10.80
C LYS A 78 7.77 7.04 -10.88
N THR A 79 9.04 7.07 -11.28
CA THR A 79 9.91 5.89 -11.33
C THR A 79 10.24 5.36 -9.93
N GLU A 80 10.62 6.24 -9.00
CA GLU A 80 10.92 5.85 -7.62
C GLU A 80 9.68 5.25 -6.94
N VAL A 81 8.51 5.87 -7.11
CA VAL A 81 7.26 5.35 -6.56
C VAL A 81 6.91 3.98 -7.17
N ASN A 82 7.04 3.84 -8.49
CA ASN A 82 6.74 2.58 -9.19
C ASN A 82 7.74 1.45 -8.87
N SER A 83 8.92 1.76 -8.32
CA SER A 83 9.88 0.76 -7.84
C SER A 83 9.56 0.21 -6.44
N LYS A 84 8.56 0.76 -5.74
CA LYS A 84 8.13 0.28 -4.42
C LYS A 84 6.98 -0.72 -4.56
N LEU A 85 6.75 -1.49 -3.49
CA LEU A 85 5.64 -2.44 -3.42
C LEU A 85 4.29 -1.72 -3.39
N ALA A 86 3.38 -2.13 -4.28
CA ALA A 86 2.06 -1.55 -4.39
C ALA A 86 1.04 -2.27 -3.50
N LYS A 87 0.31 -1.51 -2.66
CA LYS A 87 -0.64 -2.06 -1.69
C LYS A 87 -1.70 -2.97 -2.33
N ASN A 88 -2.22 -2.57 -3.48
CA ASN A 88 -3.25 -3.33 -4.21
C ASN A 88 -2.72 -4.61 -4.88
N ARG A 89 -1.40 -4.82 -4.92
CA ARG A 89 -0.78 -6.06 -5.42
C ARG A 89 -0.62 -7.10 -4.33
N ASN A 90 -0.78 -6.73 -3.06
CA ASN A 90 -0.71 -7.65 -1.91
C ASN A 90 0.54 -8.56 -1.95
N GLY A 91 1.71 -8.00 -2.29
CA GLY A 91 2.97 -8.73 -2.36
C GLY A 91 3.17 -9.59 -3.61
N ALA A 92 2.24 -9.56 -4.57
CA ALA A 92 2.41 -10.25 -5.86
C ALA A 92 3.57 -9.68 -6.70
N ASP A 93 3.97 -8.45 -6.42
CA ASP A 93 5.02 -7.65 -7.06
C ASP A 93 6.37 -7.70 -6.32
N ILE A 94 6.51 -8.56 -5.30
CA ILE A 94 7.82 -8.83 -4.68
C ILE A 94 8.71 -9.56 -5.71
N PRO A 95 9.88 -9.00 -6.10
CA PRO A 95 10.74 -9.59 -7.14
C PRO A 95 11.35 -10.94 -6.73
N ASP A 96 11.81 -11.04 -5.48
CA ASP A 96 12.37 -12.25 -4.89
C ASP A 96 11.62 -12.59 -3.59
N LYS A 97 10.64 -13.48 -3.70
CA LYS A 97 9.83 -13.92 -2.57
C LYS A 97 10.61 -14.77 -1.59
N ALA A 98 11.61 -15.53 -2.04
CA ALA A 98 12.40 -16.40 -1.17
C ALA A 98 13.32 -15.55 -0.28
N ALA A 99 14.02 -14.57 -0.85
CA ALA A 99 14.81 -13.61 -0.08
C ALA A 99 13.93 -12.79 0.87
N PHE A 100 12.73 -12.39 0.44
CA PHE A 100 11.78 -11.70 1.32
C PHE A 100 11.36 -12.55 2.53
N ILE A 101 11.08 -13.85 2.33
CA ILE A 101 10.76 -14.80 3.40
C ILE A 101 11.94 -14.95 4.38
N ASN A 102 13.17 -15.06 3.87
CA ASN A 102 14.38 -15.14 4.70
C ASN A 102 14.56 -13.85 5.53
N ASN A 103 14.44 -12.67 4.91
CA ASN A 103 14.54 -11.38 5.62
C ASN A 103 13.49 -11.20 6.72
N LEU A 104 12.36 -11.91 6.64
CA LEU A 104 11.35 -11.95 7.70
C LEU A 104 11.64 -12.97 8.81
N GLY A 105 12.72 -13.76 8.69
CA GLY A 105 13.06 -14.84 9.61
C GLY A 105 12.09 -16.02 9.51
N LEU A 106 11.50 -16.25 8.34
CA LEU A 106 10.46 -17.26 8.12
C LEU A 106 10.93 -18.45 7.30
N GLU A 107 12.21 -18.55 6.94
CA GLU A 107 12.73 -19.62 6.07
C GLU A 107 12.43 -21.04 6.59
N GLU A 108 12.66 -21.30 7.87
CA GLU A 108 12.38 -22.61 8.51
C GLU A 108 10.90 -22.83 8.81
N LYS A 109 10.11 -21.75 8.86
CA LYS A 109 8.66 -21.79 9.15
C LYS A 109 7.81 -21.80 7.88
N PHE A 110 8.43 -21.56 6.73
CA PHE A 110 7.74 -21.51 5.46
C PHE A 110 7.41 -22.93 5.02
N GLN A 111 6.11 -23.26 5.05
CA GLN A 111 5.57 -24.49 4.49
C GLN A 111 4.79 -24.15 3.23
N PRO A 112 5.27 -24.54 2.03
CA PRO A 112 4.53 -24.31 0.79
C PRO A 112 3.14 -24.92 0.86
N LYS A 113 2.14 -24.17 0.38
CA LYS A 113 0.76 -24.67 0.30
C LYS A 113 0.74 -26.01 -0.44
N GLY A 114 0.18 -27.04 0.20
CA GLY A 114 0.02 -28.36 -0.40
C GLY A 114 1.09 -29.38 -0.03
N ASN A 115 2.15 -28.98 0.68
CA ASN A 115 3.13 -29.92 1.24
C ASN A 115 2.81 -30.32 2.70
N TYR A 116 1.52 -30.34 3.05
CA TYR A 116 1.06 -30.74 4.37
C TYR A 116 0.78 -32.25 4.38
N PHE A 117 1.08 -32.91 5.49
CA PHE A 117 0.50 -34.23 5.76
C PHE A 117 -1.01 -34.05 5.97
N ASN A 118 -1.81 -34.51 5.02
CA ASN A 118 -3.27 -34.43 5.12
C ASN A 118 -3.79 -35.53 6.05
N PHE A 119 -4.47 -35.13 7.12
CA PHE A 119 -5.30 -36.04 7.91
C PHE A 119 -6.72 -35.96 7.37
N SER A 120 -7.30 -37.11 7.02
CA SER A 120 -8.74 -37.18 6.79
C SER A 120 -9.44 -36.99 8.12
N GLU A 121 -10.36 -36.03 8.19
CA GLU A 121 -11.23 -35.87 9.35
C GLU A 121 -12.21 -37.04 9.42
N ILE A 122 -12.30 -37.69 10.58
CA ILE A 122 -13.17 -38.84 10.81
C ILE A 122 -14.22 -38.53 11.88
N ASN A 123 -15.47 -38.89 11.59
CA ASN A 123 -16.59 -38.82 12.55
C ASN A 123 -16.92 -40.19 13.17
N GLU A 124 -16.38 -41.25 12.58
CA GLU A 124 -16.46 -42.63 13.05
C GLU A 124 -15.13 -43.35 12.75
N MET A 125 -14.87 -44.46 13.43
CA MET A 125 -13.63 -45.19 13.23
C MET A 125 -13.55 -45.76 11.80
N PRO A 126 -12.48 -45.51 11.03
CA PRO A 126 -12.38 -46.00 9.67
C PRO A 126 -12.40 -47.53 9.64
N GLY A 127 -13.28 -48.07 8.81
CA GLY A 127 -13.39 -49.49 8.53
C GLY A 127 -12.39 -49.97 7.49
N ARG A 128 -12.69 -51.13 6.90
CA ARG A 128 -11.91 -51.74 5.82
C ARG A 128 -11.85 -50.84 4.58
N GLY A 129 -10.73 -50.88 3.87
CA GLY A 129 -10.43 -50.14 2.66
C GLY A 129 -10.14 -48.64 2.85
N PHE A 130 -10.20 -48.10 4.06
CA PHE A 130 -9.69 -46.76 4.32
C PHE A 130 -8.15 -46.76 4.21
N ASN A 131 -7.58 -45.84 3.45
CA ASN A 131 -6.14 -45.70 3.25
C ASN A 131 -5.73 -44.24 3.49
N GLY A 132 -4.76 -44.01 4.37
CA GLY A 132 -4.26 -42.68 4.70
C GLY A 132 -4.24 -42.38 6.20
N ALA A 133 -3.67 -41.21 6.53
CA ALA A 133 -3.69 -40.68 7.88
C ALA A 133 -5.08 -40.13 8.20
N PHE A 134 -5.51 -40.30 9.46
CA PHE A 134 -6.80 -39.80 9.93
C PHE A 134 -6.68 -39.16 11.29
N SER A 135 -7.57 -38.21 11.56
CA SER A 135 -7.77 -37.63 12.88
C SER A 135 -9.24 -37.37 13.09
N GLY A 136 -9.74 -37.56 14.30
CA GLY A 136 -11.08 -37.11 14.62
C GLY A 136 -11.15 -36.37 15.94
N GLY A 137 -12.23 -35.61 16.10
CA GLY A 137 -12.48 -34.81 17.28
C GLY A 137 -13.17 -35.60 18.40
N VAL A 138 -14.03 -34.91 19.16
CA VAL A 138 -14.74 -35.49 20.31
C VAL A 138 -15.59 -36.72 19.94
N GLY A 139 -16.17 -36.78 18.73
CA GLY A 139 -17.04 -37.87 18.28
C GLY A 139 -16.36 -39.24 18.20
N VAL A 140 -15.05 -39.28 17.94
CA VAL A 140 -14.22 -40.50 17.95
C VAL A 140 -13.16 -40.46 19.06
N LYS A 141 -13.37 -39.64 20.08
CA LYS A 141 -12.51 -39.52 21.26
C LYS A 141 -11.05 -39.14 20.91
N TYR A 142 -10.88 -38.09 20.10
CA TYR A 142 -9.59 -37.47 19.78
C TYR A 142 -8.54 -38.41 19.18
N VAL A 143 -8.99 -39.40 18.41
CA VAL A 143 -8.11 -40.41 17.84
C VAL A 143 -7.32 -39.86 16.66
N LYS A 144 -6.05 -40.25 16.56
CA LYS A 144 -5.19 -40.00 15.40
C LYS A 144 -4.49 -41.28 14.98
N GLY A 145 -4.43 -41.55 13.69
CA GLY A 145 -3.83 -42.77 13.21
C GLY A 145 -3.56 -42.80 11.72
N ILE A 146 -3.18 -43.98 11.25
CA ILE A 146 -2.97 -44.28 9.85
C ILE A 146 -3.57 -45.65 9.56
N SER A 147 -4.25 -45.74 8.42
CA SER A 147 -4.62 -47.02 7.83
C SER A 147 -3.84 -47.25 6.54
N VAL A 148 -3.46 -48.49 6.30
CA VAL A 148 -2.85 -48.95 5.05
C VAL A 148 -3.73 -50.04 4.48
N SER A 149 -4.23 -49.82 3.27
CA SER A 149 -5.05 -50.78 2.51
C SER A 149 -4.96 -50.49 1.01
N SER A 150 -5.41 -51.44 0.19
CA SER A 150 -5.51 -51.24 -1.27
C SER A 150 -6.81 -50.55 -1.71
N GLY A 151 -7.62 -50.01 -0.78
CA GLY A 151 -8.90 -49.35 -1.07
C GLY A 151 -10.13 -50.27 -1.07
N GLY A 152 -11.33 -49.69 -1.17
CA GLY A 152 -12.59 -50.43 -1.33
C GLY A 152 -13.03 -51.18 -0.07
N GLN A 153 -13.19 -52.50 -0.16
CA GLN A 153 -13.46 -53.38 0.99
C GLN A 153 -12.25 -54.25 1.31
N ALA A 154 -11.04 -53.80 0.96
CA ALA A 154 -9.81 -54.55 1.19
C ALA A 154 -9.46 -54.64 2.67
N ASP A 155 -8.71 -55.68 3.02
CA ASP A 155 -8.12 -55.79 4.34
C ASP A 155 -7.24 -54.58 4.66
N THR A 156 -7.26 -54.17 5.92
CA THR A 156 -6.69 -52.89 6.35
C THR A 156 -5.89 -53.06 7.62
N GLY A 157 -4.59 -52.76 7.54
CA GLY A 157 -3.77 -52.56 8.72
C GLY A 157 -4.03 -51.15 9.24
N GLN A 158 -4.31 -51.02 10.53
CA GLN A 158 -4.57 -49.72 11.16
C GLN A 158 -3.82 -49.59 12.47
N ILE A 159 -3.13 -48.46 12.66
CA ILE A 159 -2.49 -48.08 13.91
C ILE A 159 -3.02 -46.70 14.29
N PHE A 160 -3.46 -46.54 15.53
CA PHE A 160 -3.94 -45.26 16.03
C PHE A 160 -3.67 -45.08 17.52
N VAL A 161 -3.65 -43.83 17.95
CA VAL A 161 -3.60 -43.42 19.36
C VAL A 161 -4.92 -42.76 19.72
N ASP A 162 -5.45 -43.08 20.90
CA ASP A 162 -6.66 -42.45 21.45
C ASP A 162 -6.34 -41.35 22.48
N PHE A 163 -7.37 -40.68 22.98
CA PHE A 163 -7.26 -39.66 24.03
C PHE A 163 -6.67 -40.15 25.36
N ASN A 164 -6.64 -41.46 25.63
CA ASN A 164 -5.98 -42.05 26.80
C ASN A 164 -4.50 -42.35 26.53
N ALA A 165 -3.96 -41.91 25.40
CA ALA A 165 -2.63 -42.24 24.90
C ALA A 165 -2.42 -43.74 24.68
N VAL A 166 -3.50 -44.51 24.48
CA VAL A 166 -3.41 -45.94 24.16
C VAL A 166 -3.16 -46.09 22.67
N VAL A 167 -2.05 -46.76 22.33
CA VAL A 167 -1.77 -47.16 20.96
C VAL A 167 -2.48 -48.48 20.68
N THR A 168 -3.35 -48.47 19.68
CA THR A 168 -4.03 -49.66 19.19
C THR A 168 -3.54 -49.96 17.78
N ALA A 169 -3.02 -51.17 17.59
CA ALA A 169 -2.78 -51.75 16.27
C ALA A 169 -3.82 -52.84 16.03
N ARG A 170 -4.51 -52.79 14.90
CA ARG A 170 -5.51 -53.80 14.51
C ARG A 170 -5.44 -54.09 13.03
N TYR A 171 -5.83 -55.31 12.67
CA TYR A 171 -5.99 -55.74 11.28
C TYR A 171 -7.47 -56.03 11.04
N LEU A 172 -8.08 -55.29 10.11
CA LEU A 172 -9.48 -55.43 9.74
C LEU A 172 -9.55 -56.31 8.48
N ASN A 173 -10.11 -57.52 8.60
CA ASN A 173 -10.25 -58.46 7.46
C ASN A 173 -11.67 -59.05 7.37
N SER A 174 -11.97 -59.76 6.27
CA SER A 174 -13.25 -60.48 6.09
C SER A 174 -13.18 -61.98 6.33
N ASN A 175 -12.04 -62.50 6.79
CA ASN A 175 -11.87 -63.94 6.96
C ASN A 175 -12.38 -64.35 8.35
N GLY A 176 -13.70 -64.60 8.46
CA GLY A 176 -14.35 -65.12 9.66
C GLY A 176 -15.61 -64.40 10.14
N SER A 177 -16.32 -63.68 9.25
CA SER A 177 -17.67 -63.13 9.50
C SER A 177 -18.75 -64.04 8.91
#